data_AF-A0A9D1PZ41-F1
#
_entry.id   AF-A0A9D1PZ41-F1
#
_cell.length_a   1.000
_cell.length_b   1.000
_cell.length_c   1.000
_cell.angle_alpha   90.00
_cell.angle_beta   90.00
_cell.angle_gamma   90.00
#
_symmetry.space_group_name_H-M   'P 1'
#
loop_
_entity.id
_entity.type
_entity.pdbx_description
1 polymer ?
#
loop_
_entity_poly.entity_id
_entity_poly.type
_entity_poly.pdbx_seq_one_letter_code
_entity_poly.pdbx_strand_id
1 'polypeptide(L)'
;MKHTSWRVCEKDLLSIRRKLRHIAGMTECERKMLEAEYATLDYLDIHDATEGTNMRDMFYALYLEPRNIGRTLTAVASDVGFDVRSLSRYRELLINVFERISEKRLNF
;
A
#
# COMPACT_ATOMS: atom_id res chain seq x y z
N MET A 1 15.59 8.10 11.47
CA MET A 1 14.49 9.07 11.22
C MET A 1 13.26 8.61 11.99
N LYS A 2 12.32 9.50 12.32
CA LYS A 2 11.12 9.13 13.09
C LYS A 2 10.33 8.09 12.28
N HIS A 3 10.08 6.90 12.84
CA HIS A 3 9.11 5.96 12.28
C HIS A 3 7.80 6.73 12.09
N THR A 4 7.39 6.89 10.84
CA THR A 4 6.05 7.39 10.54
C THR A 4 5.10 6.30 11.03
N SER A 5 4.06 6.65 11.79
CA SER A 5 3.17 5.59 12.28
C SER A 5 2.41 5.00 11.09
N TRP A 6 2.21 3.67 11.07
CA TRP A 6 1.27 2.94 10.21
C TRP A 6 0.07 3.76 9.70
N ARG A 7 -0.64 4.38 10.66
CA ARG A 7 -1.92 5.06 10.42
C ARG A 7 -1.76 6.29 9.55
N VAL A 8 -0.57 6.90 9.58
CA VAL A 8 -0.22 8.06 8.78
C VAL A 8 0.07 7.62 7.34
N CYS A 9 0.89 6.60 7.13
CA CYS A 9 1.17 6.07 5.78
C CYS A 9 -0.09 5.55 5.07
N GLU A 10 -0.95 4.82 5.78
CA GLU A 10 -2.23 4.36 5.24
C GLU A 10 -3.15 5.53 4.85
N LYS A 11 -3.23 6.56 5.69
CA LYS A 11 -4.02 7.77 5.41
C LYS A 11 -3.47 8.53 4.21
N ASP A 12 -2.16 8.61 4.07
CA ASP A 12 -1.49 9.34 2.99
C ASP A 12 -1.69 8.63 1.63
N LEU A 13 -1.52 7.31 1.57
CA LEU A 13 -1.79 6.51 0.37
C LEU A 13 -3.25 6.66 -0.10
N LEU A 14 -4.20 6.52 0.82
CA LEU A 14 -5.64 6.69 0.52
C LEU A 14 -5.97 8.12 0.07
N SER A 15 -5.33 9.12 0.68
CA SER A 15 -5.50 10.54 0.33
C SER A 15 -5.00 10.85 -1.09
N ILE A 16 -3.80 10.37 -1.45
CA ILE A 16 -3.23 10.53 -2.79
C ILE A 16 -4.11 9.86 -3.85
N ARG A 17 -4.53 8.62 -3.59
CA ARG A 17 -5.39 7.85 -4.52
C ARG A 17 -6.75 8.52 -4.72
N ARG A 18 -7.30 9.21 -3.72
CA ARG A 18 -8.48 10.07 -3.88
C ARG A 18 -8.19 11.30 -4.76
N LYS A 19 -7.07 11.99 -4.57
CA LYS A 19 -6.70 13.16 -5.40
C LYS A 19 -6.47 12.79 -6.86
N LEU A 20 -5.83 11.66 -7.14
CA LEU A 20 -5.65 11.13 -8.48
C LEU A 20 -6.97 10.93 -9.23
N ARG A 21 -8.02 10.46 -8.55
CA ARG A 21 -9.36 10.30 -9.15
C ARG A 21 -9.99 11.61 -9.59
N HIS A 22 -9.60 12.73 -8.98
CA HIS A 22 -10.21 14.05 -9.21
C HIS A 22 -9.32 15.00 -10.02
N ILE A 23 -8.24 14.50 -10.65
CA ILE A 23 -7.29 15.28 -11.50
C ILE A 23 -6.89 16.61 -10.83
N ALA A 24 -6.61 16.54 -9.53
CA ALA A 24 -6.07 17.68 -8.79
C ALA A 24 -4.55 17.75 -8.98
N GLY A 25 -3.99 18.96 -9.07
CA GLY A 25 -2.55 19.17 -9.17
C GLY A 25 -1.81 18.45 -8.04
N MET A 26 -0.81 17.64 -8.41
CA MET A 26 -0.02 16.85 -7.48
C MET A 26 1.21 17.62 -7.01
N THR A 27 1.48 17.55 -5.71
CA THR A 27 2.72 18.03 -5.10
C THR A 27 3.87 17.05 -5.34
N GLU A 28 5.12 17.52 -5.16
CA GLU A 28 6.31 16.68 -5.29
C GLU A 28 6.32 15.49 -4.30
N CYS A 29 5.89 15.73 -3.06
CA CYS A 29 5.79 14.66 -2.04
C CYS A 29 4.82 13.55 -2.48
N GLU A 30 3.68 13.92 -3.06
CA GLU A 30 2.69 12.96 -3.56
C GLU A 30 3.21 12.19 -4.77
N ARG A 31 4.01 12.82 -5.64
CA ARG A 31 4.69 12.14 -6.75
C ARG A 31 5.68 11.10 -6.25
N LYS A 32 6.53 11.45 -5.28
CA LYS A 32 7.48 10.51 -4.66
C LYS A 32 6.76 9.34 -3.99
N MET A 33 5.62 9.58 -3.35
CA MET A 33 4.79 8.52 -2.80
C MET A 33 4.21 7.58 -3.88
N LEU A 34 3.77 8.10 -5.03
CA LEU A 34 3.34 7.24 -6.15
C LEU A 34 4.49 6.40 -6.72
N GLU A 35 5.68 6.99 -6.85
CA GLU A 35 6.86 6.24 -7.30
C GLU A 35 7.23 5.12 -6.32
N ALA A 36 7.15 5.38 -5.01
CA ALA A 36 7.34 4.36 -3.98
C ALA A 36 6.26 3.28 -4.05
N GLU A 37 5.02 3.66 -4.37
CA GLU A 37 3.93 2.71 -4.55
C GLU A 37 4.17 1.75 -5.71
N TYR A 38 4.52 2.28 -6.89
CA TYR A 38 4.85 1.45 -8.05
C TYR A 38 6.01 0.51 -7.75
N ALA A 39 7.08 1.02 -7.13
CA ALA A 39 8.21 0.19 -6.73
C ALA A 39 7.84 -0.88 -5.68
N THR A 40 6.85 -0.61 -4.83
CA THR A 40 6.33 -1.58 -3.87
C THR A 40 5.56 -2.68 -4.58
N LEU A 41 4.70 -2.33 -5.54
CA LEU A 41 3.99 -3.32 -6.35
C LEU A 41 4.95 -4.21 -7.15
N ASP A 42 5.99 -3.62 -7.76
CA ASP A 42 7.01 -4.38 -8.51
C ASP A 42 7.78 -5.34 -7.59
N TYR A 43 8.17 -4.89 -6.39
CA TYR A 43 8.82 -5.73 -5.40
C TYR A 43 7.94 -6.90 -4.97
N LEU A 44 6.66 -6.63 -4.68
CA LEU A 44 5.72 -7.66 -4.24
C LEU A 44 5.38 -8.65 -5.36
N ASP A 45 5.36 -8.23 -6.62
CA ASP A 45 5.18 -9.12 -7.78
C ASP A 45 6.29 -10.18 -7.86
N ILE A 46 7.54 -9.73 -7.72
CA ILE A 46 8.72 -10.62 -7.69
C ILE A 46 8.67 -11.55 -6.48
N HIS A 47 8.31 -11.01 -5.31
CA HIS A 47 8.18 -11.80 -4.08
C HIS A 47 7.11 -12.88 -4.21
N ASP A 48 5.94 -12.52 -4.73
CA ASP A 48 4.82 -13.44 -4.95
C ASP A 48 5.19 -14.58 -5.91
N ALA A 49 5.91 -14.26 -6.99
CA ALA A 49 6.42 -15.26 -7.92
C ALA A 49 7.45 -16.22 -7.28
N THR A 50 8.16 -15.78 -6.25
CA THR A 50 9.21 -16.56 -5.59
C THR A 50 8.65 -17.43 -4.46
N GLU A 51 7.77 -16.86 -3.63
CA GLU A 51 7.28 -17.47 -2.39
C GLU A 51 5.89 -18.12 -2.55
N GLY A 52 5.26 -17.99 -3.73
CA GLY A 52 3.90 -18.50 -3.96
C GLY A 52 2.85 -17.76 -3.12
N THR A 53 3.07 -16.46 -2.89
CA THR A 53 2.17 -15.58 -2.13
C THR A 53 1.35 -14.70 -3.08
N ASN A 54 0.46 -13.87 -2.50
CA ASN A 54 -0.37 -12.87 -3.20
C ASN A 54 -0.34 -11.53 -2.45
N MET A 55 0.82 -11.19 -1.87
CA MET A 55 1.04 -9.96 -1.11
C MET A 55 0.82 -8.70 -1.95
N ARG A 56 1.08 -8.77 -3.26
CA ARG A 56 0.81 -7.69 -4.21
C ARG A 56 -0.69 -7.38 -4.26
N ASP A 57 -1.52 -8.39 -4.41
CA ASP A 57 -2.97 -8.24 -4.46
C ASP A 57 -3.53 -7.76 -3.13
N MET A 58 -2.96 -8.24 -2.01
CA MET A 58 -3.29 -7.71 -0.69
C MET A 58 -2.95 -6.23 -0.54
N PHE A 59 -1.74 -5.82 -0.93
CA PHE A 59 -1.30 -4.43 -0.85
C PHE A 59 -2.21 -3.54 -1.69
N TYR A 60 -2.50 -3.98 -2.91
CA TYR A 60 -3.42 -3.29 -3.81
C TYR A 60 -4.80 -3.16 -3.20
N ALA A 61 -5.41 -4.25 -2.74
CA ALA A 61 -6.76 -4.25 -2.21
C ALA A 61 -6.89 -3.43 -0.91
N LEU A 62 -5.86 -3.41 -0.06
CA LEU A 62 -5.87 -2.69 1.21
C LEU A 62 -5.65 -1.18 1.04
N TYR A 63 -4.71 -0.76 0.20
CA TYR A 63 -4.24 0.64 0.19
C TYR A 63 -4.52 1.38 -1.10
N LEU A 64 -4.66 0.67 -2.22
CA LEU A 64 -4.63 1.28 -3.54
C LEU A 64 -5.97 1.23 -4.23
N GLU A 65 -6.74 0.15 -4.03
CA GLU A 65 -8.02 -0.11 -4.67
C GLU A 65 -9.05 0.97 -4.28
N PRO A 66 -9.39 1.85 -5.23
CA PRO A 66 -10.34 2.93 -5.04
C PRO A 66 -11.71 2.52 -4.47
N ARG A 67 -12.18 1.31 -4.81
CA ARG A 67 -13.48 0.74 -4.38
C ARG A 67 -13.47 0.23 -2.94
N ASN A 68 -12.29 0.01 -2.37
CA ASN A 68 -12.14 -0.53 -1.02
C ASN A 68 -12.08 0.53 0.08
N ILE A 69 -12.05 1.80 -0.31
CA ILE A 69 -12.11 2.93 0.63
C ILE A 69 -13.41 2.86 1.45
N GLY A 70 -13.28 2.64 2.76
CA GLY A 70 -14.41 2.54 3.68
C GLY A 70 -15.05 1.16 3.77
N ARG A 71 -14.54 0.15 3.04
CA ARG A 71 -14.95 -1.24 3.22
C ARG A 71 -14.33 -1.83 4.48
N THR A 72 -15.02 -2.83 5.05
CA THR A 72 -14.52 -3.56 6.21
C THR A 72 -13.37 -4.49 5.82
N LEU A 73 -12.49 -4.77 6.78
CA LEU A 73 -11.38 -5.71 6.59
C LEU A 73 -11.87 -7.09 6.15
N THR A 74 -13.05 -7.53 6.62
CA THR A 74 -13.72 -8.77 6.21
C THR A 74 -14.04 -8.80 4.72
N ALA A 75 -14.57 -7.69 4.19
CA ALA A 75 -14.91 -7.61 2.77
C ALA A 75 -13.65 -7.65 1.89
N VAL A 76 -12.58 -6.96 2.31
CA VAL A 76 -11.29 -7.00 1.61
C VAL A 76 -10.68 -8.41 1.69
N ALA A 77 -10.70 -9.03 2.87
CA ALA A 77 -10.15 -10.38 3.09
C ALA A 77 -10.81 -11.42 2.17
N SER A 78 -12.13 -11.33 1.99
CA SER A 78 -12.87 -12.19 1.06
C SER A 78 -12.42 -12.02 -0.39
N ASP A 79 -12.14 -10.78 -0.82
CA ASP A 79 -11.75 -10.50 -2.20
C ASP A 79 -10.35 -11.03 -2.53
N VAL A 80 -9.44 -11.05 -1.54
CA VAL A 80 -8.05 -11.51 -1.72
C VAL A 80 -7.81 -12.95 -1.25
N GLY A 81 -8.86 -13.69 -0.86
CA GLY A 81 -8.76 -15.09 -0.45
C GLY A 81 -8.07 -15.32 0.90
N PHE A 82 -8.14 -14.37 1.83
CA PHE A 82 -7.58 -14.49 3.18
C PHE A 82 -8.62 -14.48 4.27
N ASP A 83 -8.25 -14.99 5.45
CA ASP A 83 -8.96 -14.68 6.68
C ASP A 83 -8.53 -13.31 7.24
N VAL A 84 -9.43 -12.68 7.99
CA VAL A 84 -9.24 -11.35 8.56
C VAL A 84 -8.03 -11.26 9.50
N ARG A 85 -7.68 -12.33 10.22
CA ARG A 85 -6.54 -12.32 11.15
C ARG A 85 -5.22 -12.31 10.37
N SER A 86 -5.11 -13.13 9.33
CA SER A 86 -3.95 -13.12 8.44
C SER A 86 -3.81 -11.76 7.77
N LEU A 87 -4.91 -11.20 7.24
CA LEU A 87 -4.91 -9.87 6.65
C LEU A 87 -4.44 -8.80 7.66
N SER A 88 -4.92 -8.87 8.91
CA SER A 88 -4.51 -7.94 9.97
C SER A 88 -3.04 -8.07 10.38
N ARG A 89 -2.41 -9.23 10.24
CA ARG A 89 -0.97 -9.42 10.50
C ARG A 89 -0.13 -8.90 9.34
N TYR A 90 -0.51 -9.27 8.11
CA TYR A 90 0.20 -8.86 6.91
C TYR A 90 0.10 -7.38 6.63
N ARG A 91 -0.94 -6.73 7.16
CA ARG A 91 -1.03 -5.28 7.19
C ARG A 91 0.32 -4.69 7.59
N GLU A 92 0.78 -4.90 8.83
CA GLU A 92 2.03 -4.31 9.35
C GLU A 92 3.24 -4.56 8.44
N LEU A 93 3.39 -5.80 7.97
CA LEU A 93 4.46 -6.17 7.04
C LEU A 93 4.42 -5.35 5.75
N LEU A 94 3.25 -5.22 5.14
CA LEU A 94 3.06 -4.54 3.86
C LEU A 94 3.40 -3.04 3.95
N ILE A 95 3.00 -2.35 5.04
CA ILE A 95 3.41 -0.95 5.23
C ILE A 95 4.89 -0.85 5.53
N ASN A 96 5.48 -1.77 6.31
CA ASN A 96 6.92 -1.74 6.56
C ASN A 96 7.73 -1.91 5.26
N VAL A 97 7.27 -2.75 4.33
CA VAL A 97 7.88 -2.88 2.99
C VAL A 97 7.78 -1.55 2.24
N PHE A 98 6.59 -0.95 2.19
CA PHE A 98 6.37 0.34 1.55
C PHE A 98 7.25 1.45 2.16
N GLU A 99 7.29 1.57 3.48
CA GLU A 99 8.11 2.56 4.20
C GLU A 99 9.58 2.40 3.85
N ARG A 100 10.13 1.18 3.86
CA ARG A 100 11.53 0.93 3.50
C ARG A 100 11.84 1.30 2.05
N ILE A 101 10.91 1.05 1.12
CA ILE A 101 11.07 1.43 -0.29
C ILE A 101 11.00 2.96 -0.44
N SER A 102 10.07 3.60 0.27
CA SER A 102 9.92 5.06 0.30
C SER A 102 11.18 5.73 0.86
N GLU A 103 11.71 5.27 2.00
CA GLU A 103 12.94 5.79 2.60
C GLU A 103 14.16 5.65 1.68
N LYS A 104 14.28 4.53 0.97
CA LYS A 104 15.36 4.33 -0.01
C LYS A 104 15.27 5.28 -1.19
N ARG A 105 14.06 5.70 -1.59
CA ARG A 105 13.84 6.62 -2.73
C ARG A 105 13.85 8.10 -2.34
N LEU A 106 13.49 8.43 -1.10
CA LEU A 106 13.47 9.81 -0.60
C LEU A 106 14.85 10.35 -0.21
N ASN A 107 15.84 9.46 0.01
CA ASN A 107 17.21 9.82 0.36
C ASN A 107 18.17 9.93 -0.85
N PHE A 108 17.63 10.04 -2.08
CA PHE A 108 18.38 10.30 -3.31
C PHE A 108 18.06 11.67 -3.88
#